data_AF-A0A1J5HZR8-F1
#
_entry.id   AF-A0A1J5HZR8-F1
#
_cell.length_a   1.000
_cell.length_b   1.000
_cell.length_c   1.000
_cell.angle_alpha   90.00
_cell.angle_beta   90.00
_cell.angle_gamma   90.00
#
_symmetry.space_group_name_H-M   'P 1'
#
loop_
_entity.id
_entity.type
_entity.pdbx_description
1 polymer ?
#
loop_
_entity_poly.entity_id
_entity_poly.type
_entity_poly.pdbx_seq_one_letter_code
_entity_poly.pdbx_strand_id
1 'polypeptide(L)'
;METTGVQARRQEEERYRSRQGEVSTLIAENTLGKLEREIDKLKVERRQGLLFDEEARVDAIDRSIEEKQVEITRRTRHYEEVRVQLERERERIVRYLLPRRHAMSAAAQVFPVTIEVRLPGGAP
;
A
#
# COMPACT_ATOMS: atom_id res chain seq x y z
N MET A 1 9.54 33.20 1.27
CA MET A 1 8.30 32.44 0.98
C MET A 1 8.57 31.21 0.11
N GLU A 2 9.48 31.26 -0.88
CA GLU A 2 9.91 30.09 -1.67
C GLU A 2 10.46 28.90 -0.84
N THR A 3 11.12 29.16 0.28
CA THR A 3 11.76 28.14 1.12
C THR A 3 10.77 27.18 1.79
N THR A 4 9.58 27.65 2.18
CA THR A 4 8.58 26.83 2.90
C THR A 4 7.89 25.82 1.97
N GLY A 5 7.57 26.23 0.73
CA GLY A 5 6.95 25.35 -0.27
C GLY A 5 7.90 24.24 -0.74
N VAL A 6 9.17 24.58 -0.94
CA VAL A 6 10.22 23.61 -1.33
C VAL A 6 10.48 22.59 -0.22
N GLN A 7 10.58 23.04 1.04
CA GLN A 7 10.73 22.13 2.19
C GLN A 7 9.50 21.24 2.38
N ALA A 8 8.29 21.79 2.27
CA ALA A 8 7.06 21.02 2.38
C ALA A 8 6.94 19.96 1.27
N ARG A 9 7.37 20.28 0.05
CA ARG A 9 7.40 19.33 -1.06
C ARG A 9 8.34 18.17 -0.78
N ARG A 10 9.57 18.47 -0.33
CA ARG A 10 10.57 17.45 0.00
C ARG A 10 10.10 16.52 1.11
N GLN A 11 9.54 17.07 2.18
CA GLN A 11 8.98 16.26 3.27
C GLN A 11 7.83 15.36 2.80
N GLU A 12 6.95 15.87 1.93
CA GLU A 12 5.84 15.08 1.41
C GLU A 12 6.34 13.96 0.47
N GLU A 13 7.34 14.23 -0.38
CA GLU A 13 8.00 13.22 -1.21
C GLU A 13 8.67 12.11 -0.36
N GLU A 14 9.35 12.48 0.72
CA GLU A 14 9.97 11.53 1.67
C GLU A 14 8.90 10.68 2.40
N ARG A 15 7.79 11.29 2.82
CA ARG A 15 6.66 10.57 3.44
C ARG A 15 6.03 9.54 2.52
N TYR A 16 5.76 9.90 1.27
CA TYR A 16 5.21 8.96 0.29
C TYR A 16 6.18 7.82 -0.01
N ARG A 17 7.49 8.10 -0.06
CA ARG A 17 8.53 7.07 -0.22
C ARG A 17 8.56 6.09 0.96
N SER A 18 8.47 6.59 2.20
CA SER A 18 8.39 5.74 3.40
C SER A 18 7.15 4.84 3.35
N ARG A 19 5.97 5.41 3.11
CA ARG A 19 4.71 4.65 3.05
C ARG A 19 4.72 3.59 1.95
N GLN A 20 5.28 3.89 0.78
CA GLN A 20 5.45 2.90 -0.29
C GLN A 20 6.33 1.72 0.16
N GLY A 21 7.42 2.00 0.88
CA GLY A 21 8.28 0.97 1.48
C GLY A 21 7.55 0.15 2.53
N GLU A 22 6.84 0.80 3.46
CA GLU A 22 6.08 0.14 4.52
C GLU A 22 5.00 -0.80 3.96
N VAL A 23 4.23 -0.34 2.98
CA VAL A 23 3.23 -1.15 2.29
C VAL A 23 3.91 -2.36 1.64
N SER A 24 5.03 -2.16 0.94
CA SER A 24 5.76 -3.27 0.30
C SER A 24 6.26 -4.32 1.31
N THR A 25 6.76 -3.88 2.46
CA THR A 25 7.28 -4.79 3.52
C THR A 25 6.16 -5.57 4.23
N LEU A 26 5.09 -4.89 4.65
CA LEU A 26 3.93 -5.52 5.31
C LEU A 26 3.31 -6.62 4.45
N ILE A 27 3.35 -6.43 3.13
CA ILE A 27 2.80 -7.33 2.13
C ILE A 27 3.66 -8.58 1.96
N ALA A 28 4.97 -8.37 1.73
CA ALA A 28 5.90 -9.46 1.44
C ALA A 28 6.07 -10.39 2.65
N GLU A 29 6.27 -9.84 3.84
CA GLU A 29 6.66 -10.64 5.00
C GLU A 29 5.47 -11.31 5.71
N ASN A 30 4.28 -10.70 5.70
CA ASN A 30 3.24 -11.12 6.64
C ASN A 30 2.15 -12.01 6.03
N THR A 31 1.77 -11.81 4.78
CA THR A 31 0.60 -12.50 4.21
C THR A 31 0.92 -13.42 3.03
N LEU A 32 1.70 -12.96 2.05
CA LEU A 32 2.06 -13.81 0.91
C LEU A 32 3.04 -14.91 1.32
N GLY A 33 4.11 -14.54 2.02
CA GLY A 33 5.10 -15.52 2.50
C GLY A 33 4.56 -16.55 3.50
N LYS A 34 3.41 -16.31 4.17
CA LYS A 34 2.75 -17.34 4.97
C LYS A 34 2.00 -18.35 4.09
N LEU A 35 1.25 -17.86 3.11
CA LEU A 35 0.53 -18.71 2.16
C LEU A 35 1.50 -19.57 1.34
N GLU A 36 2.63 -19.02 0.92
CA GLU A 36 3.68 -19.76 0.21
C GLU A 36 4.26 -20.89 1.06
N ARG A 37 4.60 -20.59 2.33
CA ARG A 37 5.10 -21.61 3.28
C ARG A 37 4.06 -22.71 3.55
N GLU A 38 2.78 -22.35 3.65
CA GLU A 38 1.70 -23.32 3.81
C GLU A 38 1.53 -24.21 2.56
N ILE A 39 1.61 -23.64 1.37
CA ILE A 39 1.61 -24.39 0.10
C ILE A 39 2.79 -25.35 0.05
N ASP A 40 3.99 -24.91 0.41
CA ASP A 40 5.19 -25.76 0.40
C ASP A 40 5.05 -26.94 1.37
N LYS A 41 4.49 -26.70 2.57
CA LYS A 41 4.17 -27.76 3.52
C LYS A 41 3.16 -28.76 2.92
N LEU A 42 2.07 -28.27 2.33
CA LEU A 42 1.07 -29.11 1.68
C LEU A 42 1.64 -29.93 0.51
N LYS A 43 2.56 -29.36 -0.28
CA LYS A 43 3.26 -30.10 -1.36
C LYS A 43 4.14 -31.23 -0.82
N VAL A 44 4.79 -31.03 0.33
CA VAL A 44 5.55 -32.08 1.01
C VAL A 44 4.61 -33.17 1.52
N GLU A 45 3.51 -32.79 2.18
CA GLU A 45 2.49 -33.72 2.66
C GLU A 45 1.86 -34.53 1.52
N ARG A 46 1.55 -33.90 0.39
CA ARG A 46 1.06 -34.55 -0.83
C ARG A 46 2.03 -35.64 -1.32
N ARG A 47 3.32 -35.31 -1.37
CA ARG A 47 4.38 -36.23 -1.82
C ARG A 47 4.55 -37.42 -0.89
N GLN A 48 4.31 -37.22 0.41
CA GLN A 48 4.32 -38.29 1.41
C GLN A 48 3.03 -39.12 1.38
N GLY A 49 1.87 -38.50 1.11
CA GLY A 49 0.57 -39.17 1.01
C GLY A 49 0.48 -40.16 -0.15
N LEU A 50 1.21 -39.92 -1.24
CA LEU A 50 1.40 -40.87 -2.36
C LEU A 50 1.97 -42.24 -1.93
N LEU A 51 2.57 -42.35 -0.74
CA LEU A 51 3.09 -43.62 -0.20
C LEU A 51 2.06 -44.41 0.63
N PHE A 52 0.97 -43.76 1.06
CA PHE A 52 -0.03 -44.34 1.97
C PHE A 52 -1.43 -43.89 1.50
N ASP A 53 -1.98 -44.60 0.52
CA ASP A 53 -3.17 -44.16 -0.21
C ASP A 53 -4.42 -44.00 0.67
N GLU A 54 -4.90 -42.77 0.70
CA GLU A 54 -6.27 -42.39 1.00
C GLU A 54 -6.61 -41.30 -0.02
N GLU A 55 -7.04 -41.69 -1.22
CA GLU A 55 -7.22 -40.82 -2.40
C GLU A 55 -7.96 -39.51 -2.09
N ALA A 56 -8.98 -39.59 -1.22
CA ALA A 56 -9.73 -38.43 -0.71
C ALA A 56 -8.87 -37.39 0.02
N ARG A 57 -7.80 -37.81 0.72
CA ARG A 57 -6.86 -36.92 1.40
C ARG A 57 -5.94 -36.21 0.42
N VAL A 58 -5.50 -36.91 -0.64
CA VAL A 58 -4.69 -36.30 -1.70
C VAL A 58 -5.50 -35.23 -2.43
N ASP A 59 -6.75 -35.52 -2.77
CA ASP A 59 -7.66 -34.56 -3.39
C ASP A 59 -7.94 -33.33 -2.52
N ALA A 60 -8.08 -33.53 -1.20
CA ALA A 60 -8.27 -32.42 -0.25
C ALA A 60 -7.02 -31.52 -0.17
N ILE A 61 -5.82 -32.11 -0.22
CA ILE A 61 -4.57 -31.35 -0.26
C ILE A 61 -4.47 -30.54 -1.56
N ASP A 62 -4.80 -31.15 -2.70
CA ASP A 62 -4.74 -30.47 -4.00
C ASP A 62 -5.70 -29.27 -4.06
N ARG A 63 -6.93 -29.44 -3.55
CA ARG A 63 -7.89 -28.34 -3.41
C ARG A 63 -7.37 -27.21 -2.53
N SER A 64 -6.78 -27.55 -1.37
CA SER A 64 -6.21 -26.56 -0.44
C SER A 64 -5.04 -25.80 -1.05
N ILE A 65 -4.20 -26.47 -1.84
CA ILE A 65 -3.12 -25.83 -2.61
C ILE A 65 -3.71 -24.83 -3.62
N GLU A 66 -4.70 -25.26 -4.40
CA GLU A 66 -5.35 -24.41 -5.42
C GLU A 66 -5.98 -23.16 -4.80
N GLU A 67 -6.76 -23.32 -3.73
CA GLU A 67 -7.39 -22.21 -3.01
C GLU A 67 -6.36 -21.18 -2.51
N LYS A 68 -5.26 -21.65 -1.93
CA LYS A 68 -4.17 -20.77 -1.45
C LYS A 68 -3.46 -20.08 -2.61
N GLN A 69 -3.28 -20.76 -3.74
CA GLN A 69 -2.67 -20.17 -4.94
C GLN A 69 -3.54 -19.05 -5.51
N VAL A 70 -4.87 -19.25 -5.56
CA VAL A 70 -5.83 -18.22 -5.97
C VAL A 70 -5.80 -17.02 -5.02
N GLU A 71 -5.71 -17.25 -3.71
CA GLU A 71 -5.62 -16.18 -2.72
C GLU A 71 -4.33 -15.37 -2.86
N ILE A 72 -3.19 -16.03 -3.14
CA ILE A 72 -1.93 -15.34 -3.47
C ILE A 72 -2.15 -14.41 -4.66
N THR A 73 -2.70 -14.91 -5.77
CA THR A 73 -2.96 -14.10 -6.96
C THR A 73 -3.88 -12.91 -6.65
N ARG A 74 -4.96 -13.14 -5.90
CA ARG A 74 -5.91 -12.08 -5.50
C ARG A 74 -5.22 -10.99 -4.68
N ARG A 75 -4.42 -11.38 -3.69
CA ARG A 75 -3.68 -10.44 -2.83
C ARG A 75 -2.63 -9.68 -3.61
N THR A 76 -1.83 -10.35 -4.44
CA THR A 76 -0.84 -9.70 -5.31
C THR A 76 -1.48 -8.62 -6.16
N ARG A 77 -2.61 -8.93 -6.83
CA ARG A 77 -3.35 -7.94 -7.61
C ARG A 77 -3.82 -6.76 -6.76
N HIS A 78 -4.43 -7.02 -5.60
CA HIS A 78 -4.88 -5.96 -4.71
C HIS A 78 -3.74 -5.02 -4.30
N TYR A 79 -2.56 -5.58 -4.07
CA TYR A 79 -1.37 -4.82 -3.70
C TYR A 79 -0.83 -3.96 -4.84
N GLU A 80 -0.86 -4.46 -6.07
CA GLU A 80 -0.55 -3.65 -7.25
C GLU A 80 -1.53 -2.47 -7.38
N GLU A 81 -2.83 -2.71 -7.15
CA GLU A 81 -3.85 -1.66 -7.17
C GLU A 81 -3.58 -0.59 -6.11
N VAL A 82 -3.26 -0.97 -4.87
CA VAL A 82 -2.91 -0.03 -3.79
C VAL A 82 -1.64 0.76 -4.14
N ARG A 83 -0.63 0.11 -4.70
CA ARG A 83 0.62 0.79 -5.12
C ARG A 83 0.35 1.85 -6.18
N VAL A 84 -0.49 1.52 -7.17
CA VAL A 84 -0.91 2.45 -8.22
C VAL A 84 -1.70 3.62 -7.63
N GLN A 85 -2.62 3.38 -6.69
CA GLN A 85 -3.37 4.45 -6.04
C GLN A 85 -2.48 5.39 -5.24
N LEU A 86 -1.52 4.85 -4.47
CA LEU A 86 -0.57 5.67 -3.72
C LEU A 86 0.28 6.55 -4.63
N GLU A 87 0.71 6.03 -5.78
CA GLU A 87 1.50 6.81 -6.74
C GLU A 87 0.67 7.93 -7.39
N ARG A 88 -0.58 7.65 -7.77
CA ARG A 88 -1.51 8.67 -8.27
C ARG A 88 -1.74 9.76 -7.24
N GLU A 89 -1.90 9.39 -5.96
CA GLU A 89 -2.11 10.35 -4.88
C GLU A 89 -0.85 11.19 -4.63
N ARG A 90 0.33 10.57 -4.64
CA ARG A 90 1.61 11.28 -4.56
C ARG A 90 1.71 12.32 -5.67
N GLU A 91 1.43 11.95 -6.92
CA GLU A 91 1.44 12.89 -8.03
C GLU A 91 0.43 14.03 -7.81
N ARG A 92 -0.81 13.71 -7.43
CA ARG A 92 -1.85 14.70 -7.16
C ARG A 92 -1.40 15.73 -6.12
N ILE A 93 -0.87 15.25 -4.99
CA ILE A 93 -0.47 16.13 -3.89
C ILE A 93 0.75 16.96 -4.27
N VAL A 94 1.81 16.31 -4.72
CA VAL A 94 3.11 16.97 -4.97
C VAL A 94 3.02 17.95 -6.13
N ARG A 95 2.31 17.58 -7.20
CA ARG A 95 2.27 18.36 -8.44
C ARG A 95 1.20 19.44 -8.44
N TYR A 96 0.06 19.21 -7.78
CA TYR A 96 -1.10 20.12 -7.90
C TYR A 96 -1.50 20.77 -6.57
N LEU A 97 -1.70 19.99 -5.50
CA LEU A 97 -2.25 20.54 -4.26
C LEU A 97 -1.22 21.33 -3.45
N LEU A 98 -0.03 20.78 -3.25
CA LEU A 98 0.99 21.37 -2.40
C LEU A 98 1.53 22.70 -2.97
N PRO A 99 1.77 22.85 -4.29
CA PRO A 99 2.10 24.14 -4.87
C PRO A 99 0.99 25.17 -4.70
N ARG A 100 -0.28 24.80 -4.94
CA ARG A 100 -1.43 25.69 -4.78
C ARG A 100 -1.60 26.17 -3.34
N ARG A 101 -1.39 25.29 -2.37
CA ARG A 101 -1.46 25.60 -0.93
C ARG A 101 -0.48 26.69 -0.52
N HIS A 102 0.70 26.72 -1.14
CA HIS A 102 1.77 27.66 -0.83
C HIS A 102 1.86 28.84 -1.83
N ALA A 103 0.97 28.88 -2.84
CA ALA A 103 0.90 29.98 -3.80
C ALA A 103 0.15 31.21 -3.27
N MET A 104 -0.72 31.05 -2.27
CA MET A 104 -1.41 32.16 -1.62
C MET A 104 -0.59 32.69 -0.44
N SER A 105 -0.51 34.03 -0.33
CA SER A 105 0.16 34.74 0.78
C SER A 105 -0.43 34.33 2.13
N ALA A 106 0.37 34.42 3.21
CA ALA A 106 0.15 33.86 4.56
C ALA A 106 -1.23 34.11 5.22
N ALA A 107 -2.05 34.99 4.66
CA ALA A 107 -3.43 35.24 5.06
C ALA A 107 -4.44 34.21 4.55
N ALA A 108 -4.09 33.30 3.63
CA ALA A 108 -4.99 32.22 3.22
C ALA A 108 -4.27 30.94 2.78
N GLN A 109 -4.78 29.78 3.18
CA GLN A 109 -4.33 28.45 2.73
C GLN A 109 -5.46 27.71 2.01
N VAL A 110 -5.11 27.01 0.93
CA VAL A 110 -6.06 26.23 0.13
C VAL A 110 -5.92 24.75 0.45
N PHE A 111 -7.02 24.14 0.89
CA PHE A 111 -7.21 22.70 1.02
C PHE A 111 -8.10 22.17 -0.12
N PRO A 112 -8.10 20.87 -0.41
CA PRO A 112 -8.83 20.30 -1.56
C PRO A 112 -10.33 20.58 -1.57
N VAL A 113 -10.93 20.84 -0.40
CA VAL A 113 -12.37 21.05 -0.20
C VAL A 113 -12.70 22.33 0.57
N THR A 114 -11.70 23.02 1.11
CA THR A 114 -11.90 24.21 1.97
C THR A 114 -10.78 25.22 1.79
N ILE A 115 -11.04 26.47 2.14
CA ILE A 115 -9.99 27.50 2.29
C ILE A 115 -9.98 27.96 3.75
N GLU A 116 -8.79 28.12 4.31
CA GLU A 116 -8.60 28.76 5.62
C GLU A 116 -8.10 30.18 5.37
N VAL A 117 -8.82 31.18 5.89
CA VAL A 117 -8.45 32.59 5.77
C VAL A 117 -8.10 33.13 7.16
N ARG A 118 -6.85 33.56 7.35
CA ARG A 118 -6.40 34.31 8.52
C ARG A 118 -6.58 35.80 8.27
N LEU A 119 -7.56 36.38 8.93
CA LEU A 119 -7.78 37.82 8.92
C LEU A 119 -6.80 38.51 9.90
N PRO A 120 -6.16 39.63 9.52
CA PRO A 120 -5.32 40.39 10.44
C PRO A 120 -6.20 41.01 11.54
N GLY A 121 -5.91 40.68 12.80
CA GLY A 121 -6.60 41.26 13.97
C GLY A 121 -7.22 40.26 14.95
N GLY A 122 -7.22 38.96 14.66
CA GLY A 122 -7.58 37.93 15.64
C GLY A 122 -6.44 37.67 16.62
N ALA A 123 -6.50 38.25 17.81
CA ALA A 123 -5.63 37.91 18.94
C ALA A 123 -5.89 36.45 19.41
N PRO A 124 -4.91 35.79 20.06
CA PRO A 124 -5.00 34.38 20.49
C PRO A 124 -6.15 34.09 21.46
#